data_AF-A0A803NTD7-F1
#
_entry.id   AF-A0A803NTD7-F1
#
_cell.length_a   1.000
_cell.length_b   1.000
_cell.length_c   1.000
_cell.angle_alpha   90.00
_cell.angle_beta   90.00
_cell.angle_gamma   90.00
#
_symmetry.space_group_name_H-M   'P 1'
#
loop_
_entity.id
_entity.type
_entity.pdbx_description
1 polymer ?
#
loop_
_entity_poly.entity_id
_entity_poly.type
_entity_poly.pdbx_seq_one_letter_code
_entity_poly.pdbx_strand_id
1 'polypeptide(L)'
;MHISSWEKVCLPKNSGGLGFRVGKKWNIALMAKYIWAISNKQDNFWVRWIDAVYLRGLSFWTVEFKQDASWYFKKILRLRSTVNESKIMAAVMRGKFSSKLFYYSYIQAHTVDYARNICDRMVLPKHRFIG
;
A
#
# COMPACT_ATOMS: atom_id res chain seq x y z
N MET A 1 -6.93 -12.77 -23.22
CA MET A 1 -7.43 -12.55 -21.84
C MET A 1 -7.08 -11.13 -21.40
N HIS A 2 -8.09 -10.27 -21.22
CA HIS A 2 -7.94 -8.82 -21.05
C HIS A 2 -7.89 -8.44 -19.55
N ILE A 3 -6.71 -8.52 -18.92
CA ILE A 3 -6.46 -8.05 -17.54
C ILE A 3 -6.46 -6.51 -17.44
N SER A 4 -6.45 -5.82 -18.58
CA SER A 4 -6.31 -4.38 -18.72
C SER A 4 -7.49 -3.54 -18.18
N SER A 5 -8.67 -4.14 -17.93
CA SER A 5 -9.81 -3.41 -17.36
C SER A 5 -9.76 -3.34 -15.83
N TRP A 6 -9.18 -4.33 -15.16
CA TRP A 6 -9.25 -4.44 -13.69
C TRP A 6 -8.41 -3.37 -12.98
N GLU A 7 -7.29 -2.98 -13.58
CA GLU A 7 -6.46 -1.88 -13.07
C GLU A 7 -7.20 -0.53 -13.15
N LYS A 8 -8.00 -0.32 -14.21
CA LYS A 8 -8.83 0.89 -14.38
C LYS A 8 -10.00 0.92 -13.40
N VAL A 9 -10.66 -0.22 -13.19
CA VAL A 9 -11.75 -0.40 -12.21
C VAL A 9 -11.27 -0.12 -10.77
N CYS A 10 -10.04 -0.53 -10.45
CA CYS A 10 -9.47 -0.39 -9.11
C CYS A 10 -8.83 0.97 -8.81
N LEU A 11 -8.97 1.95 -9.70
CA LEU A 11 -8.56 3.31 -9.40
C LEU A 11 -9.49 3.95 -8.35
N PRO A 12 -8.98 4.90 -7.54
CA PRO A 12 -9.83 5.71 -6.68
C PRO A 12 -10.94 6.38 -7.50
N LYS A 13 -12.12 6.60 -6.89
CA LYS A 13 -13.24 7.32 -7.55
C LYS A 13 -12.80 8.67 -8.12
N ASN A 14 -11.93 9.35 -7.40
CA ASN A 14 -11.37 10.66 -7.79
C ASN A 14 -10.44 10.58 -9.03
N SER A 15 -10.08 9.39 -9.48
CA SER A 15 -9.24 9.14 -10.67
C SER A 15 -9.99 8.37 -11.76
N GLY A 16 -11.33 8.39 -11.74
CA GLY A 16 -12.17 7.78 -12.77
C GLY A 16 -12.40 6.26 -12.64
N GLY A 17 -12.04 5.65 -11.50
CA GLY A 17 -12.30 4.23 -11.21
C GLY A 17 -13.54 3.98 -10.35
N LEU A 18 -13.93 2.72 -10.17
CA LEU A 18 -15.07 2.30 -9.33
C LEU A 18 -14.74 2.34 -7.82
N GLY A 19 -13.48 2.56 -7.44
CA GLY A 19 -13.04 2.61 -6.05
C GLY A 19 -12.78 1.23 -5.43
N PHE A 20 -12.76 0.17 -6.23
CA PHE A 20 -12.29 -1.14 -5.78
C PHE A 20 -10.80 -1.09 -5.46
N ARG A 21 -10.36 -1.84 -4.45
CA ARG A 21 -8.93 -1.87 -4.08
C ARG A 21 -8.24 -2.99 -4.83
N VAL A 22 -7.14 -2.69 -5.52
CA VAL A 22 -6.21 -3.72 -6.03
C VAL A 22 -5.74 -4.59 -4.86
N GLY A 23 -6.20 -5.84 -4.80
CA GLY A 23 -5.98 -6.73 -3.65
C GLY A 23 -4.52 -6.90 -3.25
N LYS A 24 -3.61 -7.02 -4.22
CA LYS A 24 -2.16 -7.10 -3.95
C LYS A 24 -1.64 -5.84 -3.26
N LYS A 25 -1.98 -4.64 -3.76
CA LYS A 25 -1.56 -3.35 -3.19
C LYS A 25 -2.20 -3.09 -1.83
N TRP A 26 -3.46 -3.52 -1.66
CA TRP A 26 -4.14 -3.42 -0.37
C TRP A 26 -3.49 -4.34 0.67
N ASN A 27 -3.11 -5.56 0.28
CA ASN A 27 -2.38 -6.46 1.16
C ASN A 27 -1.02 -5.86 1.59
N ILE A 28 -0.30 -5.19 0.69
CA ILE A 28 0.93 -4.45 1.06
C ILE A 28 0.63 -3.36 2.09
N ALA A 29 -0.46 -2.60 1.93
CA ALA A 29 -0.87 -1.58 2.90
C ALA A 29 -1.27 -2.15 4.27
N LEU A 30 -1.85 -3.35 4.30
CA LEU A 30 -2.11 -4.07 5.54
C LEU A 30 -0.80 -4.57 6.18
N MET A 31 0.12 -5.12 5.39
CA MET A 31 1.44 -5.54 5.88
C MET A 31 2.27 -4.36 6.41
N ALA A 32 2.19 -3.19 5.77
CA ALA A 32 2.82 -1.96 6.26
C ALA A 32 2.29 -1.53 7.64
N LYS A 33 1.01 -1.78 7.95
CA LYS A 33 0.46 -1.53 9.28
C LYS A 33 1.13 -2.40 10.35
N TYR A 34 1.39 -3.66 10.04
CA TYR A 34 2.09 -4.57 10.94
C TYR A 34 3.56 -4.15 11.13
N ILE A 35 4.24 -3.74 10.05
CA ILE A 35 5.59 -3.17 10.14
C ILE A 35 5.60 -1.97 11.09
N TRP A 36 4.69 -1.01 10.89
CA TRP A 36 4.57 0.15 11.78
C TRP A 36 4.34 -0.25 13.24
N ALA A 37 3.47 -1.22 13.49
CA ALA A 37 3.16 -1.67 14.84
C ALA A 37 4.38 -2.32 15.53
N ILE A 38 5.14 -3.13 14.80
CA ILE A 38 6.37 -3.75 15.30
C ILE A 38 7.44 -2.69 15.54
N SER A 39 7.71 -1.83 14.54
CA SER A 39 8.76 -0.79 14.63
C SER A 39 8.53 0.18 15.79
N ASN A 40 7.27 0.51 16.09
CA ASN A 40 6.92 1.41 17.20
C ASN A 40 6.67 0.68 18.53
N LYS A 41 6.92 -0.63 18.61
CA LYS A 41 6.68 -1.45 19.81
C LYS A 41 5.29 -1.19 20.42
N GLN A 42 4.26 -1.14 19.55
CA GLN A 42 2.88 -0.93 19.99
C GLN A 42 2.51 -1.93 21.07
N ASP A 43 1.85 -1.46 22.13
CA ASP A 43 1.48 -2.31 23.27
C ASP A 43 0.29 -3.20 22.91
N ASN A 44 0.58 -4.27 22.18
CA ASN A 44 -0.33 -5.35 21.92
C ASN A 44 0.41 -6.69 22.05
N PHE A 45 -0.34 -7.72 22.44
CA PHE A 45 0.22 -9.04 22.72
C PHE A 45 1.01 -9.61 21.54
N TRP A 46 0.49 -9.46 20.31
CA TRP A 46 1.15 -9.96 19.12
C TRP A 46 2.50 -9.28 18.86
N VAL A 47 2.59 -7.95 19.01
CA VAL A 47 3.87 -7.21 18.88
C VAL A 47 4.84 -7.60 19.98
N ARG A 48 4.39 -7.73 21.23
CA ARG A 48 5.23 -8.18 22.34
C ARG A 48 5.79 -9.59 22.12
N TRP A 49 4.97 -10.49 21.59
CA TRP A 49 5.41 -11.85 21.22
C TRP A 49 6.42 -11.82 20.07
N ILE A 50 6.16 -11.04 19.02
CA ILE A 50 7.10 -10.84 17.92
C ILE A 50 8.43 -10.27 18.43
N ASP A 51 8.39 -9.29 19.31
CA ASP A 51 9.59 -8.69 19.92
C ASP A 51 10.37 -9.72 20.73
N ALA A 52 9.71 -10.52 21.57
CA ALA A 52 10.38 -11.55 22.37
C ALA A 52 11.00 -12.68 21.52
N VAL A 53 10.29 -13.14 20.49
CA VAL A 53 10.72 -14.31 19.69
C VAL A 53 11.72 -13.92 18.61
N TYR A 54 11.41 -12.86 17.85
CA TYR A 54 12.16 -12.51 16.64
C TYR A 54 13.16 -11.39 16.84
N LEU A 55 12.73 -10.25 17.41
CA LEU A 55 13.58 -9.05 17.52
C LEU A 55 14.55 -9.10 18.71
N ARG A 56 14.14 -9.72 19.82
CA ARG A 56 14.88 -9.79 21.09
C ARG A 56 15.34 -8.40 21.56
N GLY A 57 14.46 -7.40 21.45
CA GLY A 57 14.72 -6.01 21.84
C GLY A 57 15.37 -5.14 20.76
N LEU A 58 15.87 -5.72 19.66
CA LEU A 58 16.45 -4.98 18.54
C LEU A 58 15.39 -4.20 17.75
N SER A 59 15.85 -3.24 16.94
CA SER A 59 14.99 -2.51 16.01
C SER A 59 14.58 -3.40 14.84
N PHE A 60 13.32 -3.33 14.41
CA PHE A 60 12.84 -4.06 13.23
C PHE A 60 13.69 -3.81 11.97
N TRP A 61 14.23 -2.60 11.85
CA TRP A 61 15.01 -2.18 10.70
C TRP A 61 16.42 -2.80 10.67
N THR A 62 16.96 -3.20 11.83
CA THR A 62 18.30 -3.77 11.94
C THR A 62 18.30 -5.30 12.04
N VAL A 63 17.15 -5.92 12.35
CA VAL A 63 17.04 -7.37 12.51
C VAL A 63 17.40 -8.11 11.21
N GLU A 64 18.26 -9.11 11.32
CA GLU A 64 18.63 -9.97 10.18
C GLU A 64 17.61 -11.07 9.92
N PHE A 65 17.66 -11.63 8.72
CA PHE A 65 16.80 -12.73 8.32
C PHE A 65 17.22 -14.01 9.05
N LYS A 66 16.33 -14.57 9.86
CA LYS A 66 16.53 -15.88 10.49
C LYS A 66 15.89 -16.99 9.66
N GLN A 67 16.63 -18.09 9.44
CA GLN A 67 16.15 -19.21 8.63
C GLN A 67 14.99 -19.98 9.28
N ASP A 68 14.93 -20.02 10.60
CA ASP A 68 13.88 -20.63 11.41
C ASP A 68 12.64 -19.74 11.60
N ALA A 69 12.65 -18.50 11.08
CA ALA A 69 11.49 -17.62 11.19
C ALA A 69 10.28 -18.14 10.42
N SER A 70 9.08 -17.83 10.93
CA SER A 70 7.83 -18.18 10.27
C SER A 70 7.76 -17.57 8.87
N TRP A 71 7.10 -18.28 7.95
CA TRP A 71 6.92 -17.80 6.57
C TRP A 71 6.31 -16.38 6.52
N TYR A 72 5.38 -16.11 7.43
CA TYR A 72 4.73 -14.81 7.56
C TYR A 72 5.71 -13.72 8.00
N PHE A 73 6.51 -13.96 9.04
CA PHE A 73 7.52 -12.98 9.49
C PHE A 73 8.58 -12.73 8.41
N LYS A 74 8.99 -13.78 7.69
CA LYS A 74 9.86 -13.64 6.51
C LYS A 74 9.25 -12.75 5.43
N LYS A 75 7.94 -12.84 5.20
CA LYS A 75 7.23 -11.98 4.25
C LYS A 75 7.22 -10.51 4.70
N ILE A 76 7.00 -10.27 5.99
CA ILE A 76 7.08 -8.92 6.60
C ILE A 76 8.49 -8.36 6.46
N LEU A 77 9.53 -9.14 6.80
CA LEU A 77 10.93 -8.72 6.64
C LEU A 77 11.28 -8.40 5.19
N ARG A 78 10.82 -9.21 4.23
CA ARG A 78 11.02 -8.92 2.79
C ARG A 78 10.35 -7.63 2.35
N LEU A 79 9.23 -7.25 2.95
CA LEU A 79 8.54 -6.01 2.60
C LEU A 79 9.24 -4.76 3.12
N ARG A 80 10.12 -4.88 4.12
CA ARG A 80 10.91 -3.74 4.62
C ARG A 80 11.77 -3.10 3.54
N SER A 81 12.24 -3.87 2.54
CA SER A 81 13.03 -3.33 1.42
C SER A 81 12.16 -2.64 0.37
N THR A 82 10.87 -2.96 0.33
CA THR A 82 9.91 -2.38 -0.62
C THR A 82 9.22 -1.14 -0.05
N VAL A 83 9.05 -1.11 1.27
CA VAL A 83 8.32 -0.06 1.98
C VAL A 83 9.28 0.71 2.88
N ASN A 84 9.67 1.91 2.45
CA ASN A 84 10.53 2.79 3.22
C ASN A 84 9.83 3.27 4.51
N GLU A 85 10.60 3.42 5.58
CA GLU A 85 10.13 3.93 6.87
C GLU A 85 9.44 5.30 6.74
N SER A 86 10.00 6.20 5.92
CA SER A 86 9.41 7.52 5.67
C SER A 86 7.99 7.44 5.10
N LYS A 87 7.72 6.48 4.21
CA LYS A 87 6.38 6.25 3.64
C LYS A 87 5.41 5.70 4.68
N ILE A 88 5.90 4.88 5.61
CA ILE A 88 5.10 4.37 6.72
C ILE A 88 4.71 5.52 7.64
N MET A 89 5.67 6.35 8.03
CA MET A 89 5.43 7.49 8.92
C MET A 89 4.49 8.53 8.31
N ALA A 90 4.59 8.78 7.00
CA ALA A 90 3.65 9.65 6.28
C ALA A 90 2.19 9.16 6.32
N ALA A 91 1.96 7.86 6.59
CA ALA A 91 0.62 7.29 6.72
C ALA A 91 0.10 7.22 8.17
N VAL A 92 0.85 7.78 9.13
CA VAL A 92 0.45 7.87 10.54
C VAL A 92 -0.30 9.18 10.76
N MET A 93 -1.48 9.08 11.36
CA MET A 93 -2.26 10.24 11.78
C MET A 93 -2.70 10.07 13.23
N ARG A 94 -2.48 11.09 14.05
CA ARG A 94 -2.85 11.09 15.48
C ARG A 94 -2.34 9.85 16.24
N GLY A 95 -1.09 9.45 15.95
CA GLY A 95 -0.46 8.27 16.57
C GLY A 95 -1.00 6.92 16.09
N LYS A 96 -1.85 6.87 15.05
CA LYS A 96 -2.38 5.62 14.49
C LYS A 96 -2.07 5.51 13.00
N PHE A 97 -1.59 4.34 12.57
CA PHE A 97 -1.37 4.07 11.15
C PHE A 97 -2.68 3.89 10.38
N SER A 98 -2.80 4.56 9.24
CA SER A 98 -3.94 4.43 8.33
C SER A 98 -3.57 3.65 7.07
N SER A 99 -4.00 2.39 6.97
CA SER A 99 -3.82 1.58 5.77
C SER A 99 -4.44 2.22 4.53
N LYS A 100 -5.53 2.99 4.69
CA LYS A 100 -6.18 3.73 3.59
C LYS A 100 -5.26 4.82 3.05
N LEU A 101 -4.63 5.61 3.92
CA LEU A 101 -3.71 6.68 3.50
C LEU A 101 -2.45 6.11 2.86
N PHE A 102 -1.86 5.08 3.48
CA PHE A 102 -0.72 4.38 2.90
C PHE A 102 -1.04 3.81 1.52
N TYR A 103 -2.22 3.21 1.35
CA TYR A 103 -2.65 2.65 0.08
C TYR A 103 -2.75 3.71 -1.03
N TYR A 104 -3.34 4.87 -0.73
CA TYR A 104 -3.47 5.94 -1.72
C TYR A 104 -2.12 6.57 -2.06
N SER A 105 -1.25 6.82 -1.08
CA SER A 105 0.10 7.34 -1.36
C SER A 105 0.94 6.33 -2.17
N TYR A 106 0.78 5.03 -1.89
CA TYR A 106 1.45 3.96 -2.62
C TYR A 106 0.93 3.78 -4.06
N ILE A 107 -0.36 4.05 -4.31
CA ILE A 107 -0.93 4.01 -5.67
C ILE A 107 -0.59 5.26 -6.47
N GLN A 108 -0.74 6.46 -5.88
CA GLN A 108 -0.47 7.72 -6.56
C GLN A 108 0.98 7.83 -7.00
N ALA A 109 1.92 7.22 -6.26
CA ALA A 109 3.31 7.09 -6.66
C ALA A 109 3.55 6.29 -7.97
N HIS A 110 2.57 5.53 -8.46
CA HIS A 110 2.68 4.70 -9.68
C HIS A 110 1.62 5.04 -10.75
N THR A 111 0.75 6.02 -10.53
CA THR A 111 -0.08 6.57 -11.61
C THR A 111 0.77 7.52 -12.45
N VAL A 112 1.60 6.93 -13.30
CA VAL A 112 2.21 7.59 -14.46
C VAL A 112 1.06 8.17 -15.30
N ASP A 113 1.15 9.47 -15.58
CA ASP A 113 0.74 10.27 -16.77
C ASP A 113 -0.37 9.77 -17.72
N TYR A 114 -1.24 8.85 -17.32
CA TYR A 114 -2.30 8.32 -18.18
C TYR A 114 -3.53 9.24 -18.14
N ALA A 115 -3.76 9.91 -17.00
CA ALA A 115 -4.87 10.83 -16.82
C ALA A 115 -4.73 12.12 -17.64
N ARG A 116 -3.49 12.58 -17.91
CA ARG A 116 -3.26 13.74 -18.81
C ARG A 116 -3.62 13.39 -20.25
N ASN A 117 -3.27 12.19 -20.71
CA ASN A 117 -3.44 11.79 -22.11
C ASN A 117 -4.84 11.25 -22.46
N ILE A 118 -5.71 10.99 -21.48
CA ILE A 118 -7.10 10.59 -21.73
C ILE A 118 -8.05 11.78 -21.78
N CYS A 119 -7.88 12.77 -20.89
CA CYS A 119 -8.84 13.87 -20.78
C CYS A 119 -8.78 14.85 -21.96
N ASP A 120 -7.72 14.83 -22.78
CA ASP A 120 -7.67 15.60 -24.03
C ASP A 120 -8.45 14.97 -25.19
N ARG A 121 -8.80 13.68 -25.13
CA ARG A 121 -9.48 12.98 -26.24
C ARG A 121 -10.96 12.73 -26.06
N MET A 122 -11.53 13.10 -24.92
CA MET A 122 -12.96 12.88 -24.61
C MET A 122 -13.82 14.15 -24.61
N VAL A 123 -13.29 15.28 -25.10
CA VAL A 123 -14.13 16.42 -25.48
C VAL A 123 -14.24 16.43 -27.00
N LEU A 124 -15.23 15.72 -27.53
CA LEU A 124 -15.93 16.01 -28.80
C LEU A 124 -16.86 14.83 -29.15
N PRO A 125 -18.07 14.74 -28.56
CA PRO A 125 -19.12 14.00 -29.22
C PRO A 125 -19.62 14.81 -30.43
N LYS A 126 -19.37 14.28 -31.63
CA LYS A 126 -19.87 14.82 -32.91
C LYS A 126 -21.39 14.67 -32.96
N HIS A 127 -22.14 15.72 -32.63
CA HIS A 127 -23.53 15.83 -33.04
C HIS A 127 -23.78 17.19 -33.68
N ARG A 128 -23.80 17.18 -35.02
CA ARG A 128 -24.41 18.19 -35.88
C ARG A 128 -25.30 17.43 -36.85
N PHE A 129 -26.52 17.13 -36.43
CA PHE A 129 -27.63 16.89 -37.34
C PHE A 129 -28.47 18.17 -37.30
N ILE A 130 -28.31 18.99 -38.34
CA ILE A 130 -29.24 20.06 -38.66
C ILE A 130 -30.30 19.40 -39.53
N GLY A 131 -31.58 19.66 -39.21
CA GLY A 131 -32.73 19.21 -39.99
C GLY A 131 -32.88 19.92 -41.33
#